data_AF-A0A4Q6C2I4-F1
#
_entry.id   AF-A0A4Q6C2I4-F1
#
_cell.length_a   1.000
_cell.length_b   1.000
_cell.length_c   1.000
_cell.angle_alpha   90.00
_cell.angle_beta   90.00
_cell.angle_gamma   90.00
#
_symmetry.space_group_name_H-M   'P 1'
#
loop_
_entity.id
_entity.type
_entity.pdbx_description
1 polymer ?
#
loop_
_entity_poly.entity_id
_entity_poly.type
_entity_poly.pdbx_seq_one_letter_code
_entity_poly.pdbx_strand_id
1 'polypeptide(L)'
;MGSVLPKASRVRHRRVMPAFGLSLGYTLAWLGLIVLIPLAGLFVNAGGLGWQGLWDTWTEPRVLASLKLSFGTALAAAAFNAVMGTLVAWVLVR
;
A
#
# COMPACT_ATOMS: atom_id res chain seq x y z
N MET A 1 8.11 -24.40 -60.23
CA MET A 1 7.30 -24.74 -59.04
C MET A 1 8.02 -24.23 -57.79
N GLY A 2 8.02 -22.92 -57.55
CA GLY A 2 8.67 -22.31 -56.39
C GLY A 2 7.60 -21.92 -55.37
N SER A 3 7.42 -22.73 -54.33
CA SER A 3 6.54 -22.40 -53.22
C SER A 3 7.21 -21.34 -52.34
N VAL A 4 6.80 -20.08 -52.52
CA VAL A 4 7.21 -18.97 -51.66
C VAL A 4 6.51 -19.15 -50.32
N LEU A 5 7.25 -19.53 -49.29
CA LEU A 5 6.74 -19.64 -47.93
C LEU A 5 6.46 -18.22 -47.38
N PRO A 6 5.28 -17.97 -46.77
CA PRO A 6 5.01 -16.69 -46.14
C PRO A 6 5.92 -16.51 -44.92
N LYS A 7 6.77 -15.48 -44.96
CA LYS A 7 7.64 -15.07 -43.86
C LYS A 7 6.75 -14.56 -42.72
N ALA A 8 6.57 -15.38 -41.69
CA ALA A 8 5.81 -15.02 -40.49
C ALA A 8 6.32 -13.68 -39.94
N SER A 9 5.47 -12.65 -40.01
CA SER A 9 5.76 -11.35 -39.45
C SER A 9 5.76 -11.48 -37.93
N ARG A 10 6.94 -11.36 -37.32
CA ARG A 10 7.04 -11.25 -35.86
C ARG A 10 6.32 -9.97 -35.45
N VAL A 11 5.18 -10.10 -34.78
CA VAL A 11 4.51 -8.99 -34.10
C VAL A 11 5.48 -8.45 -33.05
N ARG A 12 6.23 -7.39 -33.38
CA ARG A 12 6.99 -6.63 -32.38
C ARG A 12 5.95 -6.07 -31.42
N HIS A 13 5.93 -6.60 -30.19
CA HIS A 13 5.26 -5.94 -29.08
C HIS A 13 5.84 -4.52 -28.96
N ARG A 14 5.07 -3.55 -29.44
CA ARG A 14 5.36 -2.14 -29.35
C ARG A 14 5.29 -1.81 -27.87
N ARG A 15 6.46 -1.80 -27.21
CA ARG A 15 6.61 -1.37 -25.81
C ARG A 15 5.92 -0.02 -25.69
N VAL A 16 4.85 0.01 -24.90
CA VAL A 16 4.04 1.20 -24.61
C VAL A 16 4.97 2.17 -23.89
N MET A 17 5.55 3.11 -24.65
CA MET A 17 6.50 4.13 -24.22
C MET A 17 7.87 3.60 -23.70
N PRO A 18 8.98 3.76 -24.45
CA PRO A 18 10.31 3.27 -24.04
C PRO A 18 10.85 3.89 -22.74
N ALA A 19 10.23 4.97 -22.25
CA ALA A 19 10.58 5.64 -21.00
C ALA A 19 9.60 5.36 -19.83
N PHE A 20 8.56 4.54 -20.01
CA PHE A 20 7.50 4.35 -18.99
C PHE A 20 8.04 3.91 -17.62
N GLY A 21 8.97 2.95 -17.61
CA GLY A 21 9.58 2.48 -16.37
C GLY A 21 10.41 3.55 -15.66
N LEU A 22 11.11 4.41 -16.43
CA LEU A 22 11.93 5.48 -15.87
C LEU A 22 11.06 6.63 -15.33
N SER A 23 10.02 7.02 -16.07
CA SER A 23 9.04 8.01 -15.59
C SER A 23 8.26 7.51 -14.38
N LEU A 24 7.85 6.23 -14.38
CA LEU A 24 7.14 5.63 -13.26
C LEU A 24 8.04 5.53 -12.02
N GLY A 25 9.29 5.09 -12.19
CA GLY A 25 10.28 5.05 -11.11
C GLY A 25 10.56 6.43 -10.53
N TYR A 26 10.70 7.45 -11.39
CA TYR A 26 10.87 8.82 -10.94
C TYR A 26 9.65 9.33 -10.17
N THR A 27 8.43 9.12 -10.68
CA THR A 27 7.19 9.52 -9.99
C THR A 27 7.04 8.82 -8.64
N LEU A 28 7.29 7.50 -8.58
CA LEU A 28 7.23 6.73 -7.33
C LEU A 28 8.32 7.16 -6.35
N ALA A 29 9.54 7.43 -6.82
CA ALA A 29 10.62 7.93 -5.98
C ALA A 29 10.29 9.32 -5.42
N TRP A 30 9.71 10.21 -6.22
CA TRP A 30 9.32 11.54 -5.79
C TRP A 30 8.17 11.50 -4.77
N LEU A 31 7.11 10.73 -5.05
CA LEU A 31 6.00 10.50 -4.11
C LEU A 31 6.49 9.84 -2.82
N GLY A 32 7.36 8.84 -2.96
CA GLY A 32 8.03 8.18 -1.86
C GLY A 32 8.80 9.17 -1.00
N LEU A 33 9.63 10.05 -1.61
CA LEU A 33 10.38 11.08 -0.88
C LEU A 33 9.48 12.03 -0.10
N ILE A 34 8.39 12.52 -0.72
CA ILE A 34 7.42 13.41 -0.05
C ILE A 34 6.86 12.76 1.22
N VAL A 35 6.61 11.45 1.20
CA VAL A 35 6.05 10.70 2.35
C VAL A 35 7.13 10.26 3.34
N LEU A 36 8.31 9.86 2.85
CA LEU A 36 9.40 9.37 3.68
C LEU A 36 10.03 10.47 4.52
N ILE A 37 10.20 11.68 3.98
CA ILE A 37 10.78 12.82 4.71
C ILE A 37 10.03 13.10 6.02
N PRO A 38 8.69 13.30 6.03
CA PRO A 38 7.96 13.55 7.27
C PRO A 38 7.95 12.33 8.20
N LEU A 39 7.86 11.11 7.66
CA LEU A 39 7.97 9.90 8.48
C LEU A 39 9.34 9.81 9.17
N ALA A 40 10.43 10.08 8.45
CA ALA A 40 11.77 10.12 9.02
C ALA A 40 11.88 11.18 10.11
N GLY A 41 11.30 12.36 9.91
CA GLY A 41 11.20 13.40 10.94
C GLY A 41 10.45 12.92 12.18
N LEU A 42 9.36 12.18 12.03
CA LEU A 42 8.63 11.58 13.14
C LEU A 42 9.50 10.57 13.89
N PHE A 43 10.26 9.72 13.20
CA PHE A 43 11.18 8.77 13.82
C PHE A 43 12.30 9.46 14.59
N VAL A 44 12.87 10.54 14.05
CA VAL A 44 13.91 11.33 14.74
C VAL A 44 13.34 11.97 16.01
N ASN A 45 12.16 12.57 15.93
CA ASN A 45 11.50 13.18 17.10
C ASN A 45 11.12 12.14 18.15
N ALA A 46 10.57 10.99 17.73
CA ALA A 46 10.24 9.90 18.63
C ALA A 46 11.50 9.32 19.30
N GLY A 47 12.59 9.16 18.54
CA GLY A 47 13.88 8.71 19.07
C GLY A 47 14.50 9.67 20.10
N GLY A 48 14.22 10.97 19.99
CA GLY A 48 14.69 12.00 20.93
C GLY A 48 14.10 11.88 22.34
N LEU A 49 12.97 11.20 22.52
CA LEU A 49 12.34 10.95 23.83
C LEU A 49 13.11 9.93 24.69
N GLY A 50 14.04 9.17 24.08
CA GLY A 50 14.74 8.08 24.73
C GLY A 50 13.84 6.87 25.03
N TRP A 51 14.45 5.77 25.52
CA TRP A 51 13.73 4.53 25.82
C TRP A 51 12.67 4.69 26.92
N GLN A 52 12.96 5.51 27.94
CA GLN A 52 12.02 5.83 29.02
C GLN A 52 10.82 6.65 28.53
N GLY A 53 11.05 7.73 27.78
CA GLY A 53 9.96 8.55 27.23
C GLY A 53 9.06 7.77 26.26
N LEU A 54 9.63 6.83 25.49
CA LEU A 54 8.84 5.90 24.68
C LEU A 54 7.96 5.00 25.54
N TRP A 55 8.53 4.39 26.58
CA TRP A 55 7.81 3.49 27.47
C TRP A 55 6.67 4.21 28.19
N ASP A 56 6.93 5.41 28.73
CA ASP A 56 5.93 6.23 29.41
C ASP A 56 4.79 6.64 28.48
N THR A 57 5.10 6.98 27.23
CA THR A 57 4.09 7.29 26.20
C THR A 57 3.25 6.05 25.88
N TRP A 58 3.86 4.86 25.82
CA TRP A 58 3.14 3.61 25.51
C TRP A 58 2.21 3.17 26.62
N THR A 59 2.62 3.35 27.89
CA THR A 59 1.80 3.01 29.05
C THR A 59 0.84 4.12 29.46
N GLU A 60 0.87 5.27 28.77
CA GLU A 60 -0.02 6.37 29.09
C GLU A 60 -1.50 5.95 28.91
N PRO A 61 -2.37 6.16 29.92
CA PRO A 61 -3.75 5.68 29.88
C PRO A 61 -4.52 6.14 28.64
N ARG A 62 -4.21 7.35 28.15
CA ARG A 62 -4.82 7.92 26.94
C ARG A 62 -4.40 7.16 25.68
N VAL A 63 -3.12 6.82 25.53
CA VAL A 63 -2.61 6.08 24.36
C VAL A 63 -3.20 4.68 24.36
N LEU A 64 -3.19 3.99 25.50
CA LEU A 64 -3.81 2.67 25.63
C LEU A 64 -5.32 2.68 25.36
N ALA A 65 -6.05 3.68 25.86
CA ALA A 65 -7.47 3.83 25.57
C ALA A 65 -7.72 4.07 24.06
N SER A 66 -6.89 4.90 23.42
CA SER A 66 -6.98 5.15 21.98
C SER A 66 -6.71 3.90 21.15
N LEU A 67 -5.70 3.11 21.51
CA LEU A 67 -5.38 1.85 20.85
C LEU A 67 -6.53 0.83 21.01
N LYS A 68 -7.07 0.68 22.23
CA LYS A 68 -8.23 -0.19 22.48
C LYS A 68 -9.43 0.22 21.64
N LEU A 69 -9.70 1.52 21.53
CA LEU A 69 -10.80 2.02 20.73
C LEU A 69 -10.57 1.79 19.23
N SER A 70 -9.40 2.13 18.70
CA SER A 70 -9.09 1.94 17.27
C SER A 70 -9.10 0.47 16.87
N PHE A 71 -8.42 -0.41 17.62
CA PHE A 71 -8.41 -1.84 17.33
C PHE A 71 -9.78 -2.48 17.57
N GLY A 72 -10.47 -2.11 18.64
CA GLY A 72 -11.80 -2.64 18.94
C GLY A 72 -12.83 -2.27 17.88
N THR A 73 -12.83 -1.01 17.43
CA THR A 73 -13.72 -0.55 16.36
C THR A 73 -13.36 -1.16 15.01
N ALA A 74 -12.07 -1.24 14.67
CA ALA A 74 -11.62 -1.90 13.44
C ALA A 74 -11.99 -3.38 13.39
N LEU A 75 -11.86 -4.10 14.51
CA LEU A 75 -12.25 -5.50 14.61
C LEU A 75 -13.77 -5.68 14.43
N ALA A 76 -14.57 -4.85 15.10
CA ALA A 76 -16.02 -4.88 14.96
C ALA A 76 -16.45 -4.56 13.52
N ALA A 77 -15.85 -3.53 12.91
CA ALA A 77 -16.09 -3.15 11.53
C ALA A 77 -15.68 -4.27 10.55
N ALA A 78 -14.52 -4.90 10.77
CA ALA A 78 -14.06 -6.02 9.96
C ALA A 78 -14.99 -7.23 10.06
N ALA A 79 -15.45 -7.59 11.26
CA ALA A 79 -16.40 -8.67 11.46
C ALA A 79 -17.74 -8.38 10.76
N PHE A 80 -18.26 -7.16 10.90
CA PHE A 80 -19.46 -6.72 10.19
C PHE A 80 -19.27 -6.78 8.67
N ASN A 81 -18.15 -6.25 8.16
CA ASN A 81 -17.84 -6.26 6.75
C ASN A 81 -17.60 -7.68 6.22
N ALA A 82 -17.07 -8.60 7.03
CA ALA A 82 -16.96 -10.00 6.65
C ALA A 82 -18.34 -10.62 6.42
N VAL A 83 -19.32 -10.36 7.30
CA VAL A 83 -20.70 -10.87 7.13
C VAL A 83 -21.38 -10.23 5.92
N MET A 84 -21.48 -8.89 5.92
CA MET A 84 -22.20 -8.17 4.86
C MET A 84 -21.49 -8.29 3.51
N GLY A 85 -20.16 -8.14 3.50
CA GLY A 85 -19.36 -8.27 2.29
C GLY A 85 -19.44 -9.67 1.69
N THR A 86 -19.47 -10.73 2.51
CA THR A 86 -19.68 -12.10 2.00
C THR A 86 -21.07 -12.28 1.42
N LEU A 87 -22.12 -11.76 2.07
CA LEU A 87 -23.48 -11.81 1.54
C LEU A 87 -23.60 -11.09 0.19
N VAL A 88 -23.07 -9.87 0.10
CA VAL A 88 -23.07 -9.09 -1.14
C VAL A 88 -22.26 -9.79 -2.22
N ALA A 89 -21.06 -10.26 -1.92
CA ALA A 89 -20.22 -10.99 -2.86
C ALA A 89 -20.92 -12.26 -3.37
N TRP A 90 -21.64 -12.97 -2.51
CA TRP A 90 -22.41 -14.16 -2.89
C TRP A 90 -23.56 -13.80 -3.83
N VAL A 91 -24.30 -12.72 -3.57
CA VAL A 91 -25.37 -12.24 -4.47
C VAL A 91 -24.82 -11.77 -5.82
N LEU A 92 -23.64 -11.15 -5.86
CA LEU A 92 -23.07 -10.70 -7.12
C LEU A 92 -22.56 -11.84 -8.00
N VAL A 93 -22.18 -12.97 -7.40
CA VAL A 93 -21.67 -14.12 -8.15
C VAL A 93 -22.79 -15.07 -8.61
N ARG A 94 -23.99 -14.98 -8.02
CA ARG A 94 -25.11 -15.90 -8.22
C ARG A 94 -26.36 -15.18 -8.73
#